data_AF-A0A6I9QK23-F1
#
_entry.id   AF-A0A6I9QK23-F1
#
_cell.length_a   1.000
_cell.length_b   1.000
_cell.length_c   1.000
_cell.angle_alpha   90.00
_cell.angle_beta   90.00
_cell.angle_gamma   90.00
#
_symmetry.space_group_name_H-M   'P 1'
#
loop_
_entity.id
_entity.type
_entity.pdbx_description
1 polymer ?
#
loop_
_entity_poly.entity_id
_entity_poly.type
_entity_poly.pdbx_seq_one_letter_code
_entity_poly.pdbx_strand_id
1 'polypeptide(L)'
;MAELEASPNPNPKPKKPTLCEECGSNPWKYRCPGCSLLTCSLPCVKSHKQHTSCTGKRNRTEFVPLSRFDDDRLFSDYKLLEETKRVTDSAHRMLAEFREGFRFNKMPVRLRLLRNAAYRRRIRLMILPPGMSKREKNQTRYDQRQFTENLQTFGL
;
A
#
# COMPACT_ATOMS: atom_id res chain seq x y z
N MET A 1 -37.82 31.62 -54.47
CA MET A 1 -38.44 30.83 -53.37
C MET A 1 -37.70 29.50 -53.36
N ALA A 2 -36.93 29.06 -52.36
CA ALA A 2 -36.63 29.48 -50.99
C ALA A 2 -35.12 29.15 -50.78
N GLU A 3 -34.31 30.09 -50.32
CA GLU A 3 -33.91 30.28 -48.91
C GLU A 3 -33.20 29.07 -48.26
N LEU A 4 -31.90 29.32 -48.06
CA LEU A 4 -30.93 28.81 -47.08
C LEU A 4 -31.55 28.25 -45.79
N GLU A 5 -30.98 27.15 -45.26
CA GLU A 5 -30.66 27.04 -43.83
C GLU A 5 -29.40 26.18 -43.61
N ALA A 6 -28.24 26.84 -43.52
CA ALA A 6 -27.05 26.28 -42.91
C ALA A 6 -27.02 26.77 -41.46
N SER A 7 -27.38 25.92 -40.50
CA SER A 7 -27.37 26.27 -39.08
C SER A 7 -25.92 26.40 -38.56
N PRO A 8 -25.48 27.56 -38.04
CA PRO A 8 -24.21 27.67 -37.35
C PRO A 8 -24.42 27.27 -35.89
N ASN A 9 -23.84 26.15 -35.47
CA ASN A 9 -23.86 25.70 -34.08
C ASN A 9 -22.77 26.44 -33.26
N PRO A 10 -23.08 27.40 -32.38
CA PRO A 10 -22.09 28.15 -31.63
C PRO A 10 -21.97 27.52 -30.24
N ASN A 11 -21.33 26.35 -30.15
CA ASN A 11 -20.96 25.82 -28.84
C ASN A 11 -19.48 26.10 -28.59
N PRO A 12 -19.12 27.16 -27.83
CA PRO A 12 -17.73 27.47 -27.53
C PRO A 12 -17.18 26.36 -26.64
N LYS A 13 -16.47 25.40 -27.26
CA LYS A 13 -15.71 24.38 -26.54
C LYS A 13 -14.84 25.09 -25.49
N PRO A 14 -14.96 24.75 -24.20
CA PRO A 14 -14.21 25.44 -23.15
C PRO A 14 -12.72 25.33 -23.46
N LYS A 15 -12.05 26.49 -23.60
CA LYS A 15 -10.61 26.58 -23.85
C LYS A 15 -9.92 25.86 -22.71
N LYS A 16 -9.39 24.67 -22.98
CA LYS A 16 -8.64 23.89 -22.00
C LYS A 16 -7.52 24.78 -21.47
N PRO A 17 -7.28 24.88 -20.15
CA PRO A 17 -6.12 25.57 -19.63
C PRO A 17 -4.89 25.00 -20.33
N THR A 18 -4.17 25.84 -21.07
CA THR A 18 -3.00 25.43 -21.85
C THR A 18 -1.74 25.42 -21.00
N LEU A 19 -1.75 26.15 -19.88
CA LEU A 19 -0.62 26.38 -19.00
C LEU A 19 -0.70 25.54 -17.73
N CYS A 20 0.45 25.35 -17.09
CA CYS A 20 0.57 24.72 -15.79
C CYS A 20 -0.11 25.57 -14.70
N GLU A 21 -0.93 24.94 -13.87
CA GLU A 21 -1.65 25.62 -12.77
C GLU A 21 -0.74 25.94 -11.57
N GLU A 22 0.44 25.31 -11.47
CA GLU A 22 1.43 25.62 -10.43
C GLU A 22 2.34 26.80 -10.79
N CYS A 23 2.94 26.79 -11.98
CA CYS A 23 3.95 27.80 -12.36
C CYS A 23 3.44 28.85 -13.35
N GLY A 24 2.32 28.62 -14.03
CA GLY A 24 1.74 29.55 -15.00
C GLY A 24 2.58 29.83 -16.25
N SER A 25 3.84 29.40 -16.32
CA SER A 25 4.77 29.78 -17.40
C SER A 25 4.79 28.78 -18.56
N ASN A 26 4.78 27.48 -18.24
CA ASN A 26 4.95 26.41 -19.22
C ASN A 26 3.62 25.72 -19.53
N PRO A 27 3.47 25.12 -20.72
CA PRO A 27 2.30 24.32 -21.02
C PRO A 27 2.22 23.09 -20.11
N TRP A 28 1.01 22.67 -19.75
CA TRP A 28 0.83 21.49 -18.89
C TRP A 28 1.18 20.20 -19.65
N LYS A 29 1.66 19.20 -18.90
CA LYS A 29 2.04 17.87 -19.43
C LYS A 29 1.43 16.72 -18.62
N TYR A 30 1.20 16.94 -17.34
CA TYR A 30 0.74 15.92 -16.40
C TYR A 30 -0.51 16.40 -15.66
N ARG A 31 -1.41 15.47 -15.35
CA ARG A 31 -2.60 15.70 -14.53
C ARG A 31 -2.54 14.85 -13.27
N CYS A 32 -2.71 15.48 -12.10
CA CYS A 32 -2.72 14.75 -10.84
C CYS A 32 -3.98 13.88 -10.72
N PRO A 33 -3.89 12.56 -10.44
CA PRO A 33 -5.07 11.71 -10.33
C PRO A 33 -5.90 11.93 -9.04
N GLY A 34 -5.33 12.62 -8.04
CA GLY A 34 -6.01 12.93 -6.78
C GLY A 34 -6.82 14.22 -6.84
N CYS A 35 -6.18 15.33 -7.22
CA CYS A 35 -6.80 16.66 -7.26
C CYS A 35 -7.08 17.20 -8.66
N SER A 36 -6.79 16.44 -9.72
CA SER A 36 -6.95 16.85 -11.13
C SER A 36 -6.11 18.05 -11.59
N LEU A 37 -5.20 18.55 -10.75
CA LEU A 37 -4.36 19.72 -11.01
C LEU A 37 -3.37 19.47 -12.17
N LEU A 38 -3.23 20.46 -13.04
CA LEU A 38 -2.41 20.40 -14.25
C LEU A 38 -1.00 20.94 -14.02
N THR A 39 0.00 20.11 -14.29
CA THR A 39 1.41 20.40 -14.02
C THR A 39 2.28 20.21 -15.26
N CYS A 40 3.34 21.00 -15.44
CA CYS A 40 4.26 20.86 -16.58
C CYS A 40 5.41 19.87 -16.33
N SER A 41 5.84 19.71 -15.07
CA SER A 41 7.06 18.98 -14.72
C SER A 41 7.03 18.41 -13.30
N LEU A 42 7.97 17.51 -12.97
CA LEU A 42 8.13 16.92 -11.65
C LEU A 42 8.23 17.93 -10.48
N PRO A 43 8.96 19.05 -10.57
CA PRO A 43 8.98 20.04 -9.49
C PRO A 43 7.59 20.62 -9.23
N CYS A 44 6.79 20.92 -10.26
CA CYS A 44 5.39 21.34 -10.11
C CYS A 44 4.53 20.23 -9.49
N VAL A 45 4.77 18.96 -9.85
CA VAL A 45 4.09 17.82 -9.22
C VAL A 45 4.40 17.72 -7.72
N LYS A 46 5.65 17.97 -7.30
CA LYS A 46 6.04 17.93 -5.89
C LYS A 46 5.55 19.15 -5.11
N SER A 47 5.67 20.33 -5.72
CA SER A 47 5.17 21.60 -5.20
C SER A 47 3.70 21.50 -4.83
N HIS A 48 2.83 21.14 -5.77
CA HIS A 48 1.40 21.09 -5.47
C HIS A 48 1.09 20.09 -4.36
N LYS A 49 1.75 18.93 -4.34
CA LYS A 49 1.53 17.92 -3.30
C LYS A 49 1.87 18.46 -1.90
N GLN A 50 2.89 19.30 -1.79
CA GLN A 50 3.25 19.96 -0.54
C GLN A 50 2.27 21.08 -0.19
N HIS A 51 1.98 21.98 -1.13
CA HIS A 51 1.11 23.14 -0.90
C HIS A 51 -0.36 22.75 -0.63
N THR A 52 -0.91 21.80 -1.41
CA THR A 52 -2.31 21.32 -1.27
C THR A 52 -2.44 20.08 -0.38
N SER A 53 -1.35 19.62 0.25
CA SER A 53 -1.33 18.37 1.04
C SER A 53 -1.92 17.17 0.29
N CYS A 54 -1.73 17.13 -1.04
CA CYS A 54 -2.32 16.11 -1.90
C CYS A 54 -1.50 14.82 -1.85
N THR A 55 -2.15 13.69 -1.57
CA THR A 55 -1.53 12.35 -1.58
C THR A 55 -1.12 11.90 -2.99
N GLY A 56 -1.71 12.50 -4.03
CA GLY A 56 -1.50 12.12 -5.42
C GLY A 56 -2.10 10.75 -5.78
N LYS A 57 -2.99 10.22 -4.94
CA LYS A 57 -3.77 9.00 -5.21
C LYS A 57 -5.23 9.38 -5.34
N ARG A 58 -5.92 8.80 -6.33
CA ARG A 58 -7.37 8.97 -6.49
C ARG A 58 -8.10 8.26 -5.34
N ASN A 59 -9.01 8.95 -4.68
CA ASN A 59 -9.93 8.34 -3.71
C ASN A 59 -10.92 7.47 -4.49
N ARG A 60 -10.77 6.15 -4.39
CA ARG A 60 -11.60 5.19 -5.13
C ARG A 60 -12.94 4.90 -4.46
N THR A 61 -13.07 5.19 -3.17
CA THR A 61 -14.23 4.86 -2.32
C THR A 61 -15.01 6.10 -1.90
N GLU A 62 -14.98 7.15 -2.72
CA GLU A 62 -15.74 8.36 -2.47
C GLU A 62 -17.24 8.08 -2.65
N PHE A 63 -18.06 8.53 -1.71
CA PHE A 63 -19.50 8.36 -1.80
C PHE A 63 -20.07 9.19 -2.94
N VAL A 64 -20.81 8.54 -3.84
CA VAL A 64 -21.52 9.20 -4.95
C VAL A 64 -23.02 8.96 -4.76
N PRO A 65 -23.85 10.00 -4.75
CA PRO A 65 -25.30 9.82 -4.70
C PRO A 65 -25.79 9.09 -5.96
N LEU A 66 -26.85 8.30 -5.81
CA LEU A 66 -27.36 7.43 -6.88
C LEU A 66 -27.71 8.20 -8.16
N SER A 67 -28.11 9.46 -8.03
CA SER A 67 -28.42 10.36 -9.15
C SER A 67 -27.22 10.71 -10.04
N ARG A 68 -25.98 10.50 -9.56
CA ARG A 68 -24.72 10.76 -10.29
C ARG A 68 -23.92 9.48 -10.49
N PHE A 69 -24.56 8.32 -10.33
CA PHE A 69 -23.90 7.03 -10.49
C PHE A 69 -23.85 6.68 -11.99
N ASP A 70 -22.69 6.92 -12.59
CA ASP A 70 -22.42 6.63 -14.00
C ASP A 70 -21.73 5.27 -14.19
N ASP A 71 -21.79 4.70 -15.40
CA ASP A 71 -21.11 3.44 -15.75
C ASP A 71 -19.60 3.48 -15.47
N ASP A 72 -18.96 4.64 -15.65
CA ASP A 72 -17.55 4.84 -15.31
C ASP A 72 -17.25 4.59 -13.82
N ARG A 73 -18.20 4.89 -12.93
CA ARG A 73 -18.06 4.57 -11.50
C ARG A 73 -18.23 3.08 -11.27
N LEU A 74 -19.22 2.46 -11.90
CA LEU A 74 -19.44 1.02 -11.82
C LEU A 74 -18.19 0.24 -12.23
N PHE A 75 -17.55 0.61 -13.34
CA PHE A 75 -16.31 -0.04 -13.78
C PHE A 75 -15.14 0.18 -12.82
N SER A 76 -15.02 1.37 -12.22
CA SER A 76 -14.02 1.66 -11.21
C SER A 76 -14.18 0.76 -9.99
N ASP A 77 -15.42 0.57 -9.53
CA ASP A 77 -15.74 -0.25 -8.36
C ASP A 77 -15.53 -1.74 -8.65
N TYR A 78 -15.96 -2.21 -9.81
CA TYR A 78 -15.70 -3.57 -10.27
C TYR A 78 -14.18 -3.87 -10.30
N LYS A 79 -13.39 -2.96 -10.86
CA LYS A 79 -11.93 -3.10 -10.89
C LYS A 79 -11.32 -3.14 -9.50
N LEU A 80 -11.83 -2.32 -8.57
CA LEU A 80 -11.38 -2.34 -7.17
C LEU A 80 -11.63 -3.71 -6.52
N LEU A 81 -12.82 -4.30 -6.72
CA LEU A 81 -13.15 -5.62 -6.19
C LEU A 81 -12.27 -6.71 -6.81
N GLU A 82 -12.03 -6.66 -8.12
CA GLU A 82 -11.17 -7.62 -8.82
C GLU A 82 -9.70 -7.50 -8.36
N GLU A 83 -9.17 -6.29 -8.16
CA GLU A 83 -7.85 -6.09 -7.58
C GLU A 83 -7.76 -6.66 -6.16
N THR A 84 -8.81 -6.46 -5.35
CA THR A 84 -8.88 -7.00 -3.98
C THR A 84 -8.88 -8.52 -4.00
N LYS A 85 -9.69 -9.13 -4.85
CA LYS A 85 -9.74 -10.58 -5.07
C LYS A 85 -8.38 -11.14 -5.45
N ARG A 86 -7.66 -10.48 -6.38
CA ARG A 86 -6.30 -10.91 -6.77
C ARG A 86 -5.33 -10.89 -5.60
N VAL A 87 -5.39 -9.86 -4.76
CA VAL A 87 -4.54 -9.76 -3.56
C VAL A 87 -4.89 -10.85 -2.56
N THR A 88 -6.18 -11.11 -2.31
CA THR A 88 -6.60 -12.19 -1.41
C THR A 88 -6.18 -13.55 -1.95
N ASP A 89 -6.35 -13.82 -3.24
CA ASP A 89 -5.96 -15.08 -3.87
C ASP A 89 -4.44 -15.27 -3.82
N SER A 90 -3.66 -14.22 -4.04
CA SER A 90 -2.20 -14.26 -3.89
C SER A 90 -1.80 -14.55 -2.45
N ALA A 91 -2.46 -13.92 -1.48
CA ALA A 91 -2.22 -14.20 -0.06
C ALA A 91 -2.61 -15.63 0.31
N HIS A 92 -3.72 -16.15 -0.21
CA HIS A 92 -4.14 -17.53 -0.03
C HIS A 92 -3.13 -18.52 -0.62
N ARG A 93 -2.59 -18.27 -1.82
CA ARG A 93 -1.53 -19.10 -2.41
C ARG A 93 -0.25 -19.08 -1.57
N MET A 94 0.21 -17.89 -1.15
CA MET A 94 1.36 -17.77 -0.25
C MET A 94 1.12 -18.51 1.08
N LEU A 95 -0.10 -18.44 1.62
CA LEU A 95 -0.48 -19.16 2.83
C LEU A 95 -0.66 -20.65 2.61
N ALA A 96 -1.08 -21.10 1.43
CA ALA A 96 -1.18 -22.51 1.08
C ALA A 96 0.22 -23.12 0.94
N GLU A 97 1.13 -22.47 0.22
CA GLU A 97 2.56 -22.83 0.17
C GLU A 97 3.17 -22.84 1.57
N PHE A 98 2.82 -21.85 2.39
CA PHE A 98 3.21 -21.82 3.80
C PHE A 98 2.66 -23.06 4.53
N ARG A 99 1.35 -23.31 4.50
CA ARG A 99 0.64 -24.40 5.20
C ARG A 99 1.07 -25.80 4.73
N GLU A 100 1.23 -26.02 3.43
CA GLU A 100 1.70 -27.27 2.83
C GLU A 100 3.21 -27.47 3.09
N GLY A 101 3.97 -26.37 3.18
CA GLY A 101 5.35 -26.33 3.68
C GLY A 101 5.50 -26.56 5.19
N PHE A 102 4.41 -26.50 5.98
CA PHE A 102 4.37 -26.90 7.40
C PHE A 102 4.16 -28.40 7.61
N ARG A 103 4.63 -29.25 6.69
CA ARG A 103 5.10 -30.58 7.07
C ARG A 103 6.43 -30.46 7.85
N PHE A 104 6.34 -29.92 9.06
CA PHE A 104 7.13 -30.20 10.27
C PHE A 104 8.66 -30.36 10.24
N ASN A 105 9.41 -30.01 9.20
CA ASN A 105 10.85 -30.25 9.19
C ASN A 105 11.61 -28.97 8.78
N LYS A 106 12.21 -28.14 9.64
CA LYS A 106 12.62 -28.22 11.05
C LYS A 106 12.62 -26.79 11.59
N MET A 107 12.05 -26.54 12.77
CA MET A 107 12.31 -25.28 13.49
C MET A 107 13.84 -25.06 13.57
N PRO A 108 14.37 -23.88 13.19
CA PRO A 108 15.80 -23.60 13.28
C PRO A 108 16.35 -23.98 14.65
N VAL A 109 17.51 -24.64 14.69
CA VAL A 109 18.08 -25.23 15.91
C VAL A 109 18.12 -24.21 17.07
N ARG A 110 18.50 -22.97 16.76
CA ARG A 110 18.50 -21.82 17.70
C ARG A 110 17.15 -21.61 18.40
N LEU A 111 16.05 -21.61 17.63
CA LEU A 111 14.71 -21.36 18.16
C LEU A 111 14.19 -22.54 18.99
N ARG A 112 14.52 -23.76 18.56
CA ARG A 112 14.23 -24.98 19.33
C ARG A 112 14.95 -24.97 20.68
N LEU A 113 16.23 -24.60 20.70
CA LEU A 113 17.02 -24.47 21.93
C LEU A 113 16.44 -23.41 22.88
N LEU A 114 16.09 -22.22 22.35
CA LEU A 114 15.46 -21.16 23.14
C LEU A 114 14.12 -21.60 23.75
N ARG A 115 13.27 -22.26 22.96
CA ARG A 115 11.99 -22.79 23.44
C ARG A 115 12.18 -23.82 24.56
N ASN A 116 13.14 -24.72 24.39
CA ASN A 116 13.45 -25.74 25.40
C ASN A 116 14.00 -25.10 26.69
N ALA A 117 14.86 -24.09 26.59
CA ALA A 117 15.37 -23.36 27.75
C ALA A 117 14.26 -22.61 28.50
N ALA A 118 13.36 -21.94 27.78
CA ALA A 118 12.19 -21.29 28.37
C ALA A 118 11.28 -22.30 29.08
N TYR A 119 11.04 -23.47 28.46
CA TYR A 119 10.25 -24.55 29.05
C TYR A 119 10.86 -25.07 30.37
N ARG A 120 12.19 -25.29 30.43
CA ARG A 120 12.88 -25.67 31.66
C ARG A 120 12.71 -24.65 32.78
N ARG A 121 12.57 -23.37 32.44
CA ARG A 121 12.31 -22.26 33.38
C ARG A 121 10.81 -22.04 33.64
N ARG A 122 9.95 -22.97 33.21
CA ARG A 122 8.48 -22.88 33.32
C ARG A 122 7.87 -21.65 32.62
N ILE A 123 8.54 -21.10 31.60
CA ILE A 123 8.06 -19.98 30.80
C ILE A 123 7.43 -20.51 29.50
N ARG A 124 6.17 -20.13 29.23
CA ARG A 124 5.49 -20.46 27.97
C ARG A 124 5.92 -19.51 26.85
N LEU A 125 6.91 -19.91 26.07
CA LEU A 125 7.39 -19.13 24.92
C LEU A 125 6.65 -19.51 23.63
N MET A 126 5.90 -18.57 23.06
CA MET A 126 5.29 -18.68 21.73
C MET A 126 6.14 -17.95 20.70
N ILE A 127 6.53 -18.65 19.63
CA ILE A 127 7.37 -18.09 18.56
C ILE A 127 6.48 -17.65 17.42
N LEU A 128 6.59 -16.38 17.03
CA LEU A 128 5.83 -15.81 15.92
C LEU A 128 6.18 -16.51 14.58
N PRO A 129 5.26 -16.54 13.60
CA PRO A 129 5.56 -16.98 12.23
C PRO A 129 6.69 -16.14 11.57
N PRO A 130 7.45 -16.68 10.61
CA PRO A 130 8.41 -15.91 9.83
C PRO A 130 7.69 -14.83 8.99
N GLY A 131 8.38 -13.75 8.65
CA GLY A 131 7.81 -12.59 7.94
C GLY A 131 7.12 -11.55 8.82
N MET A 132 6.97 -11.81 10.13
CA MET A 132 6.50 -10.80 11.06
C MET A 132 7.65 -9.92 11.54
N SER A 133 7.58 -8.59 11.36
CA SER A 133 8.65 -7.66 11.74
C SER A 133 9.05 -7.76 13.22
N LYS A 134 8.11 -8.12 14.10
CA LYS A 134 8.40 -8.38 15.53
C LYS A 134 9.35 -9.56 15.73
N ARG A 135 9.23 -10.62 14.91
CA ARG A 135 10.16 -11.76 14.93
C ARG A 135 11.51 -11.39 14.36
N GLU A 136 11.55 -10.56 13.32
CA GLU A 136 12.81 -10.12 12.68
C GLU A 136 13.64 -9.25 13.62
N LYS A 137 12.98 -8.34 14.36
CA LYS A 137 13.63 -7.52 15.39
C LYS A 137 14.03 -8.31 16.64
N ASN A 138 13.39 -9.44 16.89
CA ASN A 138 13.69 -10.27 18.06
C ASN A 138 15.00 -11.04 17.86
N GLN A 139 16.06 -10.56 18.50
CA GLN A 139 17.39 -11.16 18.45
C GLN A 139 17.67 -12.10 19.63
N THR A 140 16.68 -12.48 20.44
CA THR A 140 16.90 -13.36 21.60
C THR A 140 17.56 -14.68 21.18
N ARG A 141 18.60 -15.09 21.92
CA ARG A 141 19.32 -16.36 21.76
C ARG A 141 19.40 -17.06 23.09
N TYR A 142 19.40 -18.39 23.03
CA TYR A 142 19.85 -19.19 24.15
C TYR A 142 21.30 -19.57 23.92
N ASP A 143 22.17 -19.14 24.82
CA ASP A 143 23.57 -19.54 24.88
C ASP A 143 23.74 -20.67 25.90
N GLN A 144 24.37 -21.76 25.48
CA GLN A 144 24.63 -22.92 26.35
C GLN A 144 25.89 -22.73 27.21
N ARG A 145 26.80 -21.84 26.82
CA ARG A 145 28.11 -21.65 27.49
C ARG A 145 27.98 -20.87 28.79
N GLN A 146 26.99 -20.00 28.90
CA GLN A 146 26.72 -19.19 30.10
C GLN A 146 26.16 -20.00 31.28
N PHE A 147 25.96 -21.32 31.14
CA PHE A 147 25.53 -22.17 32.26
C PHE A 147 26.72 -22.85 32.97
N THR A 148 27.92 -22.82 32.39
CA THR A 148 29.12 -23.45 33.00
C THR A 148 30.08 -22.47 33.65
N GLU A 149 29.93 -21.16 33.42
CA GLU A 149 30.76 -20.14 34.07
C GLU A 149 29.86 -18.96 34.44
N ASN A 150 30.05 -18.42 35.64
CA ASN A 150 29.31 -17.31 36.27
C ASN A 150 28.22 -17.71 37.29
N LEU A 151 28.62 -18.54 38.26
CA LEU A 151 28.40 -18.19 39.67
C LEU A 151 29.36 -17.04 40.04
N GLN A 152 29.16 -15.85 39.46
CA GLN A 152 29.65 -14.62 40.04
C GLN A 152 28.55 -13.58 39.93
N THR A 153 28.30 -13.00 41.09
CA THR A 153 27.38 -11.95 41.47
C THR A 153 27.52 -10.66 40.65
N PHE A 154 26.65 -9.70 40.99
CA PHE A 154 26.54 -8.30 40.53
C PHE A 154 25.64 -8.14 39.30
N GLY A 155 24.58 -7.32 39.31
CA GLY A 155 24.23 -6.22 40.19
C GLY A 155 23.78 -5.06 39.30
N LEU A 156 22.50 -4.65 39.46
CA LEU A 156 21.76 -3.59 38.76
C LEU A 156 21.26 -3.90 37.34
#